data_AF-A0A7Z2K8W5-F1
#
_entry.id   AF-A0A7Z2K8W5-F1
#
_cell.length_a   1.000
_cell.length_b   1.000
_cell.length_c   1.000
_cell.angle_alpha   90.00
_cell.angle_beta   90.00
_cell.angle_gamma   90.00
#
_symmetry.space_group_name_H-M   'P 1'
#
loop_
_entity.id
_entity.type
_entity.pdbx_description
1 polymer ?
#
loop_
_entity_poly.entity_id
_entity_poly.type
_entity_poly.pdbx_seq_one_letter_code
_entity_poly.pdbx_strand_id
1 'polypeptide(L)'
;MKKILPLSALLAILGAIGGYFVAQGLDLGGSLEIPDESMLTLALTIQAGIITFVLSLIGLLLQKKTPFQLSDKTKARRGAGLAVLFGLLTGFIIIAGDASLFSKFLPELETNPPAFSLSGLLGGVFYGGVVEEVMMRLFGMTLIIFLISKIRKGKNPSNPSYWIAIILTSLLFAVGHLPANALIFGKLSFIVTTRALILNGIGGMFFGYLYWKYGFWFSLLSHMVAHIGMQVIFIPMFY
;
A
#
# COMPACT_ATOMS: atom_id res chain seq x y z
N MET A 1 -11.14 -4.75 -24.33
CA MET A 1 -10.35 -5.66 -23.47
C MET A 1 -8.87 -5.76 -23.85
N LYS A 2 -8.47 -5.48 -25.12
CA LYS A 2 -7.10 -5.67 -25.64
C LYS A 2 -5.93 -5.14 -24.78
N LYS A 3 -6.11 -4.07 -23.98
CA LYS A 3 -5.05 -3.52 -23.09
C LYS A 3 -5.19 -3.88 -21.61
N ILE A 4 -6.31 -4.46 -21.16
CA ILE A 4 -6.54 -4.77 -19.73
C ILE A 4 -5.75 -6.02 -19.32
N LEU A 5 -5.90 -7.10 -20.09
CA LEU A 5 -5.25 -8.37 -19.79
C LEU A 5 -3.72 -8.26 -19.72
N PRO A 6 -3.01 -7.68 -20.71
CA PRO A 6 -1.55 -7.56 -20.61
C PRO A 6 -1.10 -6.66 -19.45
N LEU A 7 -1.87 -5.62 -19.13
CA LEU A 7 -1.56 -4.76 -17.99
C LEU A 7 -1.76 -5.49 -16.64
N SER A 8 -2.84 -6.26 -16.53
CA SER A 8 -3.12 -7.05 -15.32
C SER A 8 -2.06 -8.14 -15.13
N ALA A 9 -1.61 -8.77 -16.22
CA ALA A 9 -0.51 -9.74 -16.21
C ALA A 9 0.81 -9.09 -15.78
N LEU A 10 1.13 -7.89 -16.29
CA LEU A 10 2.32 -7.15 -15.86
C LEU A 10 2.27 -6.82 -14.36
N LEU A 11 1.15 -6.27 -13.88
CA LEU A 11 0.97 -5.98 -12.45
C LEU A 11 1.08 -7.25 -11.60
N ALA A 12 0.55 -8.38 -12.08
CA ALA A 12 0.64 -9.67 -11.40
C ALA A 12 2.09 -10.18 -11.29
N ILE A 13 2.91 -10.03 -12.34
CA ILE A 13 4.33 -10.39 -12.29
C ILE A 13 5.05 -9.53 -11.25
N LEU A 14 4.80 -8.21 -11.25
CA LEU A 14 5.38 -7.30 -10.25
C LEU A 14 4.90 -7.64 -8.83
N GLY A 15 3.62 -8.00 -8.68
CA GLY A 15 3.06 -8.43 -7.40
C GLY A 15 3.67 -9.74 -6.90
N ALA A 16 3.92 -10.70 -7.79
CA ALA A 16 4.61 -11.94 -7.46
C ALA A 16 6.05 -11.68 -6.98
N ILE A 17 6.79 -10.79 -7.66
CA ILE A 17 8.11 -10.34 -7.21
C ILE A 17 8.02 -9.73 -5.81
N GLY A 18 6.98 -8.93 -5.53
CA GLY A 18 6.70 -8.41 -4.20
C GLY A 18 6.47 -9.50 -3.16
N GLY A 19 5.63 -10.50 -3.47
CA GLY A 19 5.37 -11.64 -2.59
C GLY A 19 6.63 -12.44 -2.26
N TYR A 20 7.52 -12.61 -3.23
CA TYR A 20 8.83 -13.23 -3.03
C TYR A 20 9.67 -12.44 -2.01
N PHE A 21 9.85 -11.13 -2.20
CA PHE A 21 10.68 -10.32 -1.29
C PHE A 21 10.06 -10.16 0.11
N VAL A 22 8.72 -10.13 0.21
CA VAL A 22 8.05 -10.19 1.52
C VAL A 22 8.35 -11.51 2.22
N ALA A 23 8.28 -12.64 1.51
CA ALA A 23 8.61 -13.94 2.09
C ALA A 23 10.06 -14.00 2.61
N GLN A 24 11.01 -13.46 1.84
CA GLN A 24 12.42 -13.40 2.24
C GLN A 24 12.68 -12.44 3.42
N GLY A 25 11.76 -11.52 3.70
CA GLY A 25 11.84 -10.58 4.83
C GLY A 25 11.05 -11.02 6.06
N LEU A 26 10.30 -12.12 5.98
CA LEU A 26 9.54 -12.64 7.12
C LEU A 26 10.46 -13.43 8.04
N ASP A 27 10.75 -12.87 9.21
CA ASP A 27 11.30 -13.61 10.34
C ASP A 27 10.16 -14.00 11.28
N LEU A 28 9.84 -15.30 11.34
CA LEU A 28 8.75 -15.83 12.17
C LEU A 28 9.22 -16.21 13.58
N GLY A 29 10.48 -15.89 13.94
CA GLY A 29 11.01 -16.01 15.29
C GLY A 29 10.90 -17.42 15.88
N GLY A 30 10.91 -18.47 15.04
CA GLY A 30 10.78 -19.87 15.44
C GLY A 30 9.44 -20.25 16.12
N SER A 31 8.47 -19.33 16.16
CA SER A 31 7.18 -19.53 16.87
C SER A 31 6.16 -20.34 16.06
N LEU A 32 6.34 -20.40 14.75
CA LEU A 32 5.63 -21.27 13.82
C LEU A 32 6.67 -22.17 13.17
N GLU A 33 6.65 -23.47 13.47
CA GLU A 33 7.39 -24.45 12.66
C GLU A 33 6.79 -24.42 11.26
N ILE A 34 7.45 -23.71 10.35
CA ILE A 34 7.18 -23.82 8.93
C ILE A 34 7.98 -25.02 8.44
N PRO A 35 7.34 -26.13 8.03
CA PRO A 35 8.06 -27.34 7.65
C PRO A 35 8.97 -27.13 6.43
N ASP A 36 8.67 -26.13 5.60
CA ASP A 36 9.42 -25.78 4.40
C ASP A 36 9.30 -24.29 4.05
N GLU A 37 10.36 -23.51 4.33
CA GLU A 37 10.46 -22.08 4.00
C GLU A 37 10.38 -21.80 2.48
N SER A 38 10.80 -22.78 1.66
CA SER A 38 10.69 -22.68 0.21
C SER A 38 9.23 -22.78 -0.22
N MET A 39 8.43 -23.64 0.44
CA MET A 39 6.99 -23.71 0.20
C MET A 39 6.28 -22.45 0.66
N LEU A 40 6.66 -21.85 1.80
CA LEU A 40 6.11 -20.55 2.21
C LEU A 40 6.42 -19.47 1.16
N THR A 41 7.69 -19.38 0.73
CA THR A 41 8.11 -18.40 -0.28
C THR A 41 7.33 -18.58 -1.58
N LEU A 42 7.19 -19.82 -2.05
CA LEU A 42 6.42 -20.14 -3.23
C LEU A 42 4.94 -19.77 -3.07
N ALA A 43 4.33 -20.10 -1.92
CA ALA A 43 2.94 -19.81 -1.63
C ALA A 43 2.67 -18.29 -1.63
N LEU A 44 3.48 -17.49 -0.93
CA LEU A 44 3.33 -16.03 -0.87
C LEU A 44 3.56 -15.36 -2.23
N THR A 45 4.54 -15.85 -3.00
CA THR A 45 4.82 -15.38 -4.36
C THR A 45 3.61 -15.62 -5.28
N ILE A 46 3.08 -16.85 -5.30
CA ILE A 46 1.92 -17.22 -6.11
C ILE A 46 0.68 -16.45 -5.66
N GLN A 47 0.43 -16.38 -4.35
CA GLN A 47 -0.70 -15.67 -3.77
C GLN A 47 -0.70 -14.20 -4.17
N ALA A 48 0.43 -13.50 -4.02
CA ALA A 48 0.54 -12.10 -4.38
C ALA A 48 0.29 -11.88 -5.89
N GLY A 49 0.82 -12.76 -6.74
CA GLY A 49 0.58 -12.74 -8.18
C GLY A 49 -0.90 -12.93 -8.55
N ILE A 50 -1.56 -13.95 -7.98
CA ILE A 50 -2.97 -14.27 -8.26
C ILE A 50 -3.87 -13.14 -7.79
N ILE A 51 -3.71 -12.67 -6.54
CA ILE A 51 -4.53 -11.59 -5.98
C ILE A 51 -4.37 -10.32 -6.83
N THR A 52 -3.13 -9.96 -7.18
CA THR A 52 -2.86 -8.78 -8.01
C THR A 52 -3.46 -8.92 -9.39
N PHE A 53 -3.38 -10.10 -10.02
CA PHE A 53 -3.99 -10.36 -11.32
C PHE A 53 -5.51 -10.18 -11.29
N VAL A 54 -6.18 -10.86 -10.36
CA VAL A 54 -7.65 -10.88 -10.27
C VAL A 54 -8.17 -9.49 -9.95
N LEU A 55 -7.59 -8.82 -8.94
CA LEU A 55 -8.07 -7.51 -8.50
C LEU A 55 -7.73 -6.40 -9.50
N SER A 56 -6.57 -6.44 -10.16
CA SER A 56 -6.28 -5.48 -11.24
C SER A 56 -7.19 -5.68 -12.44
N LEU A 57 -7.52 -6.93 -12.81
CA LEU A 57 -8.47 -7.22 -13.88
C LEU A 57 -9.85 -6.63 -13.57
N ILE A 58 -10.39 -6.91 -12.38
CA ILE A 58 -11.69 -6.38 -11.96
C ILE A 58 -11.63 -4.85 -11.83
N GLY A 59 -10.60 -4.32 -11.18
CA GLY A 59 -10.39 -2.88 -10.99
C GLY A 59 -10.34 -2.13 -12.32
N LEU A 60 -9.59 -2.60 -13.31
CA LEU A 60 -9.52 -2.00 -14.65
C LEU A 60 -10.83 -2.10 -15.43
N LEU A 61 -11.60 -3.18 -15.24
CA LEU A 61 -12.93 -3.32 -15.84
C LEU A 61 -13.94 -2.33 -15.24
N LEU A 62 -13.90 -2.13 -13.93
CA LEU A 62 -14.74 -1.16 -13.23
C LEU A 62 -14.30 0.28 -13.51
N GLN A 63 -13.00 0.53 -13.58
CA GLN A 63 -12.42 1.86 -13.78
C GLN A 63 -12.92 2.51 -15.07
N LYS A 64 -13.12 1.73 -16.14
CA LYS A 64 -13.74 2.20 -17.41
C LYS A 64 -15.16 2.74 -17.27
N LYS A 65 -15.85 2.38 -16.19
CA LYS A 65 -17.22 2.81 -15.87
C LYS A 65 -17.23 3.94 -14.85
N THR A 66 -16.07 4.52 -14.55
CA THR A 66 -15.88 5.62 -13.59
C THR A 66 -15.04 6.73 -14.22
N PRO A 67 -15.01 7.94 -13.62
CA PRO A 67 -14.11 9.00 -14.08
C PRO A 67 -12.63 8.77 -13.75
N PHE A 68 -12.27 7.73 -12.98
CA PHE A 68 -10.86 7.47 -12.66
C PHE A 68 -10.04 7.17 -13.89
N GLN A 69 -8.76 7.55 -13.82
CA GLN A 69 -7.81 7.40 -14.90
C GLN A 69 -6.55 6.69 -14.42
N LEU A 70 -5.85 6.02 -15.33
CA LEU A 70 -4.52 5.49 -15.02
C LEU A 70 -3.48 6.60 -14.93
N SER A 71 -3.62 7.66 -15.74
CA SER A 71 -2.80 8.87 -15.68
C SER A 71 -3.50 10.02 -16.41
N ASP A 72 -3.60 11.17 -15.75
CA ASP A 72 -3.91 12.45 -16.36
C ASP A 72 -2.63 13.06 -16.95
N LYS A 73 -2.44 12.86 -18.25
CA LYS A 73 -1.26 13.33 -18.98
C LYS A 73 -1.06 14.84 -18.90
N THR A 74 -2.14 15.62 -18.78
CA THR A 74 -2.06 17.09 -18.72
C THR A 74 -1.42 17.59 -17.43
N LYS A 75 -1.48 16.77 -16.38
CA LYS A 75 -0.94 17.08 -15.05
C LYS A 75 0.25 16.20 -14.67
N ALA A 76 0.83 15.46 -15.61
CA ALA A 76 1.80 14.41 -15.29
C ALA A 76 3.02 14.91 -14.49
N ARG A 77 3.61 16.05 -14.87
CA ARG A 77 4.74 16.64 -14.14
C ARG A 77 4.39 17.00 -12.70
N ARG A 78 3.21 17.62 -12.50
CA ARG A 78 2.72 17.97 -11.17
C ARG A 78 2.36 16.74 -10.36
N GLY A 79 1.73 15.74 -10.98
CA GLY A 79 1.40 14.46 -10.36
C GLY A 79 2.65 13.72 -9.89
N ALA A 80 3.70 13.68 -10.70
CA ALA A 80 4.98 13.07 -10.32
C ALA A 80 5.65 13.82 -9.15
N GLY A 81 5.71 15.15 -9.21
CA GLY A 81 6.26 15.95 -8.11
C GLY A 81 5.52 15.75 -6.78
N LEU A 82 4.17 15.71 -6.83
CA LEU A 82 3.37 15.43 -5.64
C LEU A 82 3.46 13.97 -5.19
N ALA A 83 3.59 13.02 -6.10
CA ALA A 83 3.81 11.61 -5.74
C ALA A 83 5.11 11.43 -4.95
N VAL A 84 6.20 12.05 -5.41
CA VAL A 84 7.48 12.05 -4.68
C VAL A 84 7.34 12.74 -3.33
N LEU A 85 6.76 13.94 -3.30
CA LEU A 85 6.56 14.69 -2.05
C LEU A 85 5.73 13.89 -1.03
N PHE A 86 4.57 13.38 -1.43
CA PHE A 86 3.68 12.65 -0.53
C PHE A 86 4.26 11.29 -0.12
N GLY A 87 5.04 10.65 -1.00
CA GLY A 87 5.76 9.43 -0.67
C GLY A 87 6.80 9.68 0.42
N LEU A 88 7.66 10.68 0.20
CA LEU A 88 8.67 11.08 1.19
C LEU A 88 8.04 11.54 2.51
N LEU A 89 6.96 12.32 2.46
CA LEU A 89 6.23 12.72 3.67
C LEU A 89 5.64 11.51 4.41
N THR A 90 5.09 10.53 3.69
CA THR A 90 4.58 9.30 4.32
C THR A 90 5.70 8.53 5.01
N GLY A 91 6.81 8.29 4.31
CA GLY A 91 7.96 7.59 4.87
C GLY A 91 8.56 8.32 6.08
N PHE A 92 8.65 9.65 6.01
CA PHE A 92 9.09 10.48 7.13
C PHE A 92 8.13 10.36 8.33
N ILE A 93 6.82 10.50 8.12
CA ILE A 93 5.82 10.42 9.20
C ILE A 93 5.86 9.06 9.89
N ILE A 94 6.04 7.97 9.14
CA ILE A 94 6.15 6.62 9.70
C ILE A 94 7.40 6.51 10.57
N ILE A 95 8.58 6.78 10.01
CA ILE A 95 9.86 6.56 10.71
C ILE A 95 10.06 7.55 11.85
N ALA A 96 9.80 8.84 11.62
CA ALA A 96 9.92 9.85 12.67
C ALA A 96 8.86 9.66 13.75
N GLY A 97 7.63 9.25 13.38
CA GLY A 97 6.57 8.94 14.32
C GLY A 97 6.95 7.79 15.25
N ASP A 98 7.52 6.72 14.69
CA ASP A 98 8.04 5.61 15.49
C ASP A 98 9.18 6.05 16.41
N ALA A 99 10.18 6.74 15.86
CA ALA A 99 11.40 7.10 16.59
C ALA A 99 11.13 8.11 17.73
N SER A 100 10.20 9.04 17.54
CA SER A 100 10.03 10.20 18.45
C SER A 100 8.77 10.16 19.32
N LEU A 101 7.72 9.46 18.87
CA LEU A 101 6.43 9.41 19.55
C LEU A 101 6.12 8.02 20.08
N PHE A 102 6.12 6.99 19.22
CA PHE A 102 5.66 5.65 19.62
C PHE A 102 6.71 4.88 20.41
N SER A 103 8.00 5.11 20.22
CA SER A 103 9.10 4.53 21.01
C SER A 103 8.91 4.71 22.52
N LYS A 104 8.39 5.87 22.94
CA LYS A 104 8.07 6.19 24.34
C LYS A 104 7.03 5.27 24.99
N PHE A 105 6.22 4.61 24.18
CA PHE A 105 5.11 3.76 24.63
C PHE A 105 5.27 2.29 24.22
N LEU A 106 6.17 2.01 23.27
CA LEU A 106 6.44 0.70 22.70
C LEU A 106 7.96 0.45 22.77
N PRO A 107 8.48 -0.07 23.89
CA PRO A 107 9.90 -0.35 24.08
C PRO A 107 10.49 -1.24 22.97
N GLU A 108 9.66 -2.06 22.32
CA GLU A 108 10.04 -2.92 21.20
C GLU A 108 10.68 -2.13 20.04
N LEU A 109 10.29 -0.86 19.84
CA LEU A 109 10.86 0.02 18.82
C LEU A 109 12.29 0.49 19.16
N GLU A 110 12.66 0.49 20.45
CA GLU A 110 14.02 0.81 20.89
C GLU A 110 14.89 -0.45 20.97
N THR A 111 14.33 -1.58 21.39
CA THR A 111 15.09 -2.84 21.52
C THR A 111 15.33 -3.53 20.18
N ASN A 112 14.45 -3.33 19.20
CA ASN A 112 14.58 -3.88 17.85
C ASN A 112 14.33 -2.77 16.81
N PRO A 113 15.25 -1.78 16.71
CA PRO A 113 15.06 -0.66 15.81
C PRO A 113 15.07 -1.14 14.34
N PRO A 114 14.30 -0.48 13.46
CA PRO A 114 14.34 -0.80 12.04
C PRO A 114 15.74 -0.52 11.47
N ALA A 115 16.23 -1.42 10.61
CA ALA A 115 17.47 -1.27 9.87
C ALA A 115 17.22 -1.37 8.37
N PHE A 116 18.18 -0.90 7.56
CA PHE A 116 18.12 -1.09 6.12
C PHE A 116 18.02 -2.57 5.78
N SER A 117 17.06 -2.92 4.93
CA SER A 117 16.88 -4.26 4.41
C SER A 117 16.60 -4.21 2.92
N LEU A 118 17.40 -4.91 2.11
CA LEU A 118 17.16 -4.99 0.67
C LEU A 118 15.85 -5.73 0.37
N SER A 119 15.54 -6.81 1.11
CA SER A 119 14.25 -7.50 0.99
C SER A 119 13.10 -6.63 1.46
N GLY A 120 13.28 -5.85 2.54
CA GLY A 120 12.30 -4.87 3.02
C GLY A 120 12.05 -3.74 2.01
N LEU A 121 13.09 -3.24 1.34
CA LEU A 121 12.99 -2.24 0.28
C LEU A 121 12.24 -2.80 -0.93
N LEU A 122 12.66 -3.95 -1.46
CA LEU A 122 12.06 -4.52 -2.66
C LEU A 122 10.65 -5.06 -2.37
N GLY A 123 10.41 -5.62 -1.20
CA GLY A 123 9.09 -5.97 -0.69
C GLY A 123 8.20 -4.74 -0.58
N GLY A 124 8.67 -3.64 0.01
CA GLY A 124 7.91 -2.39 0.06
C GLY A 124 7.60 -1.81 -1.33
N VAL A 125 8.58 -1.78 -2.23
CA VAL A 125 8.41 -1.23 -3.59
C VAL A 125 7.44 -2.08 -4.42
N PHE A 126 7.58 -3.41 -4.42
CA PHE A 126 6.76 -4.28 -5.26
C PHE A 126 5.48 -4.73 -4.58
N TYR A 127 5.54 -5.19 -3.33
CA TYR A 127 4.34 -5.57 -2.59
C TYR A 127 3.54 -4.35 -2.16
N GLY A 128 4.13 -3.43 -1.38
CA GLY A 128 3.45 -2.20 -0.95
C GLY A 128 3.04 -1.33 -2.13
N GLY A 129 4.00 -0.99 -3.00
CA GLY A 129 3.78 -0.12 -4.15
C GLY A 129 2.83 -0.69 -5.21
N VAL A 130 2.82 -2.01 -5.45
CA VAL A 130 1.97 -2.61 -6.50
C VAL A 130 0.78 -3.36 -5.93
N VAL A 131 1.01 -4.38 -5.10
CA VAL A 131 -0.07 -5.26 -4.60
C VAL A 131 -1.09 -4.46 -3.80
N GLU A 132 -0.64 -3.67 -2.83
CA GLU A 132 -1.54 -2.93 -1.96
C GLU A 132 -2.26 -1.80 -2.69
N GLU A 133 -1.58 -1.11 -3.63
CA GLU A 133 -2.21 -0.10 -4.47
C GLU A 133 -3.24 -0.70 -5.44
N VAL A 134 -2.97 -1.90 -5.98
CA VAL A 134 -3.96 -2.63 -6.78
C VAL A 134 -5.19 -2.97 -5.93
N MET A 135 -4.98 -3.49 -4.71
CA MET A 135 -6.06 -3.85 -3.79
C MET A 135 -6.90 -2.64 -3.38
N MET A 136 -6.25 -1.59 -2.87
CA MET A 136 -6.95 -0.49 -2.19
C MET A 136 -7.38 0.60 -3.16
N ARG A 137 -6.59 0.92 -4.19
CA ARG A 137 -6.87 2.04 -5.09
C ARG A 137 -7.53 1.52 -6.36
N LEU A 138 -6.81 0.72 -7.15
CA LEU A 138 -7.31 0.28 -8.45
C LEU A 138 -8.61 -0.54 -8.32
N PHE A 139 -8.68 -1.45 -7.35
CA PHE A 139 -9.89 -2.22 -7.07
C PHE A 139 -10.82 -1.51 -6.06
N GLY A 140 -10.40 -1.36 -4.80
CA GLY A 140 -11.27 -0.91 -3.70
C GLY A 140 -11.90 0.47 -3.92
N MET A 141 -11.07 1.49 -4.17
CA MET A 141 -11.55 2.86 -4.35
C MET A 141 -12.40 3.00 -5.61
N THR A 142 -12.01 2.32 -6.70
CA THR A 142 -12.79 2.24 -7.93
C THR A 142 -14.15 1.57 -7.72
N LEU A 143 -14.20 0.48 -6.97
CA LEU A 143 -15.44 -0.23 -6.65
C LEU A 143 -16.40 0.69 -5.89
N ILE A 144 -15.92 1.41 -4.87
CA ILE A 144 -16.76 2.34 -4.10
C ILE A 144 -17.31 3.45 -5.01
N ILE A 145 -16.47 4.07 -5.83
CA ILE A 145 -16.92 5.11 -6.77
C ILE A 145 -17.90 4.56 -7.81
N PHE A 146 -17.67 3.34 -8.30
CA PHE A 146 -18.58 2.67 -9.20
C PHE A 146 -19.96 2.45 -8.55
N LEU A 147 -20.00 1.95 -7.31
CA LEU A 147 -21.25 1.75 -6.56
C LEU A 147 -21.98 3.07 -6.29
N ILE A 148 -21.27 4.12 -5.88
CA ILE A 148 -21.86 5.46 -5.70
C ILE A 148 -22.45 5.97 -7.01
N SER A 149 -21.74 5.78 -8.14
CA SER A 149 -22.22 6.19 -9.46
C SER A 149 -23.49 5.44 -9.87
N LYS A 150 -23.63 4.17 -9.49
CA LYS A 150 -24.84 3.37 -9.71
C LYS A 150 -26.01 3.87 -8.88
N ILE A 151 -25.81 4.14 -7.59
CA ILE A 151 -26.85 4.68 -6.69
C ILE A 151 -27.33 6.05 -7.18
N ARG A 152 -26.41 6.89 -7.68
CA ARG A 152 -26.72 8.24 -8.19
C ARG A 152 -27.22 8.25 -9.65
N LYS A 153 -27.63 7.10 -10.20
CA LYS A 153 -28.18 6.92 -11.56
C LYS A 153 -27.28 7.52 -12.66
N GLY A 154 -25.97 7.32 -12.56
CA GLY A 154 -25.00 7.74 -13.58
C GLY A 154 -24.61 9.21 -13.55
N LYS A 155 -25.07 10.00 -12.55
CA LYS A 155 -24.53 11.35 -12.32
C LYS A 155 -23.06 11.26 -11.91
N ASN A 156 -22.24 12.19 -12.40
CA ASN A 156 -20.83 12.28 -12.03
C ASN A 156 -20.66 12.30 -10.50
N PRO A 157 -19.74 11.48 -9.94
CA PRO A 157 -19.38 11.52 -8.53
C PRO A 157 -18.99 12.93 -8.09
N SER A 158 -19.54 13.39 -6.97
CA SER A 158 -19.20 14.68 -6.38
C SER A 158 -17.87 14.59 -5.62
N ASN A 159 -17.24 15.73 -5.30
CA ASN A 159 -16.02 15.75 -4.49
C ASN A 159 -16.16 14.95 -3.16
N PRO A 160 -17.26 15.04 -2.40
CA PRO A 160 -17.48 14.19 -1.22
C PRO A 160 -17.46 12.69 -1.52
N SER A 161 -17.92 12.26 -2.70
CA SER A 161 -17.92 10.83 -3.08
C SER A 161 -16.50 10.26 -3.13
N TYR A 162 -15.54 11.05 -3.63
CA TYR A 162 -14.13 10.68 -3.67
C TYR A 162 -13.51 10.66 -2.29
N TRP A 163 -13.78 11.66 -1.44
CA TRP A 163 -13.29 11.65 -0.07
C TRP A 163 -13.83 10.47 0.74
N ILE A 164 -15.11 10.11 0.58
CA ILE A 164 -15.68 8.91 1.20
C ILE A 164 -14.91 7.66 0.73
N ALA A 165 -14.68 7.52 -0.57
CA ALA A 165 -13.93 6.39 -1.10
C ALA A 165 -12.49 6.34 -0.56
N ILE A 166 -11.80 7.48 -0.49
CA ILE A 166 -10.44 7.61 0.06
C ILE A 166 -10.42 7.23 1.54
N ILE A 167 -11.31 7.79 2.36
CA ILE A 167 -11.36 7.53 3.80
C ILE A 167 -11.64 6.05 4.06
N LEU A 168 -12.65 5.48 3.39
CA LEU A 168 -13.01 4.07 3.58
C LEU A 168 -11.87 3.14 3.19
N THR A 169 -11.21 3.35 2.04
CA THR A 169 -10.08 2.49 1.65
C THR A 169 -8.84 2.73 2.49
N SER A 170 -8.62 3.94 3.01
CA SER A 170 -7.53 4.23 3.96
C SER A 170 -7.74 3.53 5.30
N LEU A 171 -8.97 3.48 5.80
CA LEU A 171 -9.33 2.73 7.00
C LEU A 171 -9.16 1.22 6.78
N LEU A 172 -9.64 0.69 5.66
CA LEU A 172 -9.45 -0.72 5.30
C LEU A 172 -7.97 -1.07 5.15
N PHE A 173 -7.18 -0.19 4.54
CA PHE A 173 -5.73 -0.34 4.41
C PHE A 173 -5.07 -0.41 5.79
N ALA A 174 -5.40 0.53 6.68
CA ALA A 174 -4.81 0.57 8.01
C ALA A 174 -5.24 -0.62 8.90
N VAL A 175 -6.50 -1.06 8.81
CA VAL A 175 -6.98 -2.27 9.48
C VAL A 175 -6.31 -3.52 8.91
N GLY A 176 -6.06 -3.57 7.60
CA GLY A 176 -5.34 -4.66 6.93
C GLY A 176 -3.91 -4.87 7.45
N HIS A 177 -3.32 -3.87 8.10
CA HIS A 177 -1.99 -3.95 8.71
C HIS A 177 -1.99 -4.50 10.14
N LEU A 178 -3.16 -4.64 10.79
CA LEU A 178 -3.22 -5.12 12.17
C LEU A 178 -2.62 -6.53 12.36
N PRO A 179 -2.84 -7.53 11.49
CA PRO A 179 -2.22 -8.85 11.65
C PRO A 179 -0.69 -8.80 11.69
N ALA A 180 -0.06 -8.02 10.80
CA ALA A 180 1.39 -7.86 10.78
C ALA A 180 1.91 -7.15 12.04
N ASN A 181 1.18 -6.14 12.53
CA ASN A 181 1.52 -5.46 13.78
C ASN A 181 1.36 -6.39 14.99
N ALA A 182 0.38 -7.29 14.99
CA ALA A 182 0.23 -8.29 16.04
C ALA A 182 1.42 -9.24 16.10
N LEU A 183 1.99 -9.61 14.95
CA LEU A 183 3.21 -10.42 14.87
C LEU A 183 4.44 -9.67 15.39
N ILE A 184 4.63 -8.41 14.96
CA ILE A 184 5.80 -7.60 15.34
C ILE A 184 5.80 -7.26 16.84
N PHE A 185 4.66 -6.89 17.41
CA PHE A 185 4.55 -6.46 18.81
C PHE A 185 4.01 -7.54 19.75
N GLY A 186 3.78 -8.76 19.25
CA GLY A 186 3.21 -9.89 20.00
C GLY A 186 1.74 -9.75 20.43
N LYS A 187 1.15 -8.55 20.40
CA LYS A 187 -0.26 -8.29 20.74
C LYS A 187 -0.78 -6.99 20.12
N LEU A 188 -2.10 -6.92 19.94
CA LEU A 188 -2.80 -5.69 19.54
C LEU A 188 -3.23 -4.87 20.77
N SER A 189 -2.28 -4.18 21.40
CA SER A 189 -2.61 -3.20 22.44
C SER A 189 -3.34 -1.98 21.85
N PHE A 190 -3.95 -1.16 22.71
CA PHE A 190 -4.55 0.11 22.28
C PHE A 190 -3.52 1.00 21.55
N ILE A 191 -2.29 1.05 22.03
CA ILE A 191 -1.21 1.85 21.45
C ILE A 191 -0.78 1.29 20.09
N VAL A 192 -0.57 -0.03 19.98
CA VAL A 192 -0.19 -0.70 18.72
C VAL A 192 -1.28 -0.50 17.66
N THR A 193 -2.54 -0.67 18.04
CA THR A 193 -3.69 -0.46 17.15
C THR A 193 -3.77 1.01 16.71
N THR A 194 -3.63 1.96 17.63
CA THR A 194 -3.66 3.40 17.32
C THR A 194 -2.52 3.80 16.38
N ARG A 195 -1.31 3.32 16.65
CA ARG A 195 -0.14 3.50 15.78
C ARG A 195 -0.43 3.00 14.37
N ALA A 196 -0.88 1.75 14.24
CA ALA A 196 -1.16 1.15 12.94
C ALA A 196 -2.25 1.92 12.17
N LEU A 197 -3.32 2.34 12.86
CA LEU A 197 -4.41 3.10 12.24
C LEU A 197 -3.96 4.49 11.74
N ILE A 198 -3.18 5.21 12.53
CA ILE A 198 -2.71 6.56 12.18
C ILE A 198 -1.68 6.51 11.05
N LEU A 199 -0.61 5.73 11.24
CA LEU A 199 0.53 5.74 10.31
C LEU A 199 0.15 5.22 8.92
N ASN A 200 -0.60 4.11 8.86
CA ASN A 200 -1.09 3.58 7.58
C ASN A 200 -2.25 4.41 7.02
N GLY A 201 -3.13 4.95 7.88
CA GLY A 201 -4.25 5.79 7.45
C GLY A 201 -3.80 7.05 6.71
N ILE A 202 -2.73 7.71 7.17
CA ILE A 202 -2.19 8.92 6.52
C ILE A 202 -1.64 8.60 5.12
N GLY A 203 -0.83 7.53 4.97
CA GLY A 203 -0.38 7.06 3.66
C GLY A 203 -1.56 6.68 2.76
N GLY A 204 -2.51 5.95 3.35
CA GLY A 204 -3.91 5.78 2.91
C GLY A 204 -4.44 6.96 2.10
N MET A 205 -4.59 8.07 2.81
CA MET A 205 -5.22 9.30 2.34
C MET A 205 -4.42 9.97 1.22
N PHE A 206 -3.09 10.04 1.34
CA PHE A 206 -2.23 10.66 0.32
C PHE A 206 -2.28 9.91 -1.01
N PHE A 207 -2.11 8.58 -0.99
CA PHE A 207 -2.12 7.80 -2.22
C PHE A 207 -3.52 7.79 -2.86
N GLY A 208 -4.59 7.72 -2.04
CA GLY A 208 -5.96 7.86 -2.53
C GLY A 208 -6.23 9.21 -3.21
N TYR A 209 -5.74 10.31 -2.64
CA TYR A 209 -5.84 11.63 -3.27
C TYR A 209 -5.11 11.69 -4.62
N LEU A 210 -3.91 11.11 -4.71
CA LEU A 210 -3.17 11.04 -5.97
C LEU A 210 -3.91 10.24 -7.04
N TYR A 211 -4.51 9.10 -6.66
CA TYR A 211 -5.32 8.33 -7.60
C TYR A 211 -6.50 9.15 -8.11
N TRP A 212 -7.18 9.88 -7.21
CA TRP A 212 -8.30 10.73 -7.60
C TRP A 212 -7.91 11.87 -8.53
N LYS A 213 -6.86 12.63 -8.21
CA LYS A 213 -6.55 13.89 -8.91
C LYS A 213 -5.63 13.72 -10.12
N TYR A 214 -4.80 12.69 -10.13
CA TYR A 214 -3.73 12.53 -11.11
C TYR A 214 -3.73 11.15 -11.79
N GLY A 215 -4.22 10.12 -11.11
CA GLY A 215 -4.37 8.78 -11.66
C GLY A 215 -3.52 7.72 -10.96
N PHE A 216 -3.82 6.45 -11.27
CA PHE A 216 -3.32 5.28 -10.54
C PHE A 216 -1.79 5.22 -10.47
N TRP A 217 -1.11 5.55 -11.57
CA TRP A 217 0.34 5.46 -11.61
C TRP A 217 1.04 6.39 -10.62
N PHE A 218 0.41 7.51 -10.25
CA PHE A 218 0.97 8.44 -9.28
C PHE A 218 0.75 7.99 -7.84
N SER A 219 -0.32 7.23 -7.54
CA SER A 219 -0.49 6.61 -6.22
C SER A 219 0.54 5.49 -6.01
N LEU A 220 0.71 4.63 -7.01
CA LEU A 220 1.74 3.59 -7.07
C LEU A 220 3.16 4.16 -6.89
N LEU A 221 3.51 5.19 -7.67
CA LEU A 221 4.81 5.85 -7.53
C LEU A 221 5.01 6.43 -6.11
N SER A 222 3.98 7.08 -5.55
CA SER A 222 4.08 7.69 -4.23
C SER A 222 4.33 6.65 -3.13
N HIS A 223 3.64 5.51 -3.20
CA HIS A 223 3.83 4.45 -2.23
C HIS A 223 5.20 3.78 -2.36
N MET A 224 5.68 3.53 -3.59
CA MET A 224 7.06 3.08 -3.82
C MET A 224 8.08 4.04 -3.23
N VAL A 225 7.89 5.36 -3.44
CA VAL A 225 8.78 6.40 -2.90
C VAL A 225 8.72 6.44 -1.38
N ALA A 226 7.59 6.14 -0.74
CA ALA A 226 7.52 6.03 0.71
C ALA A 226 8.49 4.97 1.23
N HIS A 227 8.46 3.76 0.67
CA HIS A 227 9.38 2.68 1.06
C HIS A 227 10.84 2.99 0.73
N ILE A 228 11.13 3.59 -0.43
CA ILE A 228 12.48 4.04 -0.79
C ILE A 228 12.98 5.07 0.23
N GLY A 229 12.16 6.09 0.53
CA GLY A 229 12.48 7.12 1.51
C GLY A 229 12.71 6.54 2.90
N MET A 230 11.85 5.63 3.35
CA MET A 230 12.02 4.94 4.64
C MET A 230 13.37 4.22 4.69
N GLN A 231 13.67 3.37 3.72
CA GLN A 231 14.86 2.50 3.74
C GLN A 231 16.17 3.26 3.54
N VAL A 232 16.19 4.24 2.63
CA VAL A 232 17.43 4.87 2.16
C VAL A 232 17.70 6.20 2.87
N ILE A 233 16.67 6.89 3.36
CA ILE A 233 16.80 8.25 3.90
C ILE A 233 16.46 8.27 5.38
N PHE A 234 15.27 7.81 5.76
CA PHE A 234 14.74 8.09 7.10
C PHE A 234 15.19 7.09 8.15
N ILE A 235 15.29 5.80 7.83
CA ILE A 235 15.87 4.82 8.76
C ILE A 235 17.29 5.25 9.17
N PRO A 236 18.24 5.50 8.24
CA PRO A 236 19.60 5.95 8.60
C PRO A 236 19.67 7.32 9.30
N MET A 237 18.60 8.12 9.22
CA MET A 237 18.55 9.46 9.83
C MET A 237 18.07 9.40 11.28
N PHE A 238 17.21 8.43 11.62
CA PHE A 238 16.56 8.34 12.94
C PHE A 238 17.07 7.17 13.79
N TYR A 239 17.68 6.15 13.18
CA TYR A 239 18.22 4.94 13.82
C TYR A 239 19.61 4.64 13.29
#